data_AF-A0A8S3EXF3-F1
#
_entry.id   AF-A0A8S3EXF3-F1
#
_cell.length_a   1.000
_cell.length_b   1.000
_cell.length_c   1.000
_cell.angle_alpha   90.00
_cell.angle_beta   90.00
_cell.angle_gamma   90.00
#
_symmetry.space_group_name_H-M   'P 1'
#
loop_
_entity.id
_entity.type
_entity.pdbx_description
1 polymer ?
#
loop_
_entity_poly.entity_id
_entity_poly.type
_entity_poly.pdbx_seq_one_letter_code
_entity_poly.pdbx_strand_id
1 'polypeptide(L)'
;TTASDQTPSINESDEYILSCLIMVYIAVALPRLARLESTKYIVALDAHANNCHCLIRAINTLITTFFFEHGQRHIEDRCKEFLALASSSLLRLIDVDSGQNNKYSSTSNNSTSNNSNGLSNDIIHKEATYILLEQFVNQCPYLTRDLLETCFPSSVLRNAFFIISSNIE
;
A
#
# COMPACT_ATOMS: atom_id res chain seq x y z
N THR A 1 14.62 44.50 -23.09
CA THR A 1 14.41 43.05 -23.23
C THR A 1 14.50 42.41 -21.86
N THR A 2 13.41 42.42 -21.11
CA THR A 2 13.28 41.71 -19.84
C THR A 2 11.84 41.21 -19.80
N ALA A 3 11.62 40.04 -20.41
CA ALA A 3 10.38 39.31 -20.24
C ALA A 3 10.40 38.77 -18.81
N SER A 4 9.56 39.35 -17.95
CA SER A 4 9.16 38.73 -16.70
C SER A 4 8.40 37.46 -17.04
N ASP A 5 9.07 36.32 -16.96
CA ASP A 5 8.45 35.00 -16.93
C ASP A 5 7.63 34.92 -15.63
N GLN A 6 6.39 35.42 -15.68
CA GLN A 6 5.38 35.13 -14.68
C GLN A 6 4.91 33.70 -14.93
N THR A 7 5.60 32.74 -14.30
CA THR A 7 4.97 31.46 -13.99
C THR A 7 3.69 31.75 -13.21
N PRO A 8 2.55 31.13 -13.56
CA PRO A 8 1.27 31.40 -12.88
C PRO A 8 1.47 31.21 -11.38
N SER A 9 1.07 32.20 -10.57
CA SER A 9 1.14 32.12 -9.11
C SER A 9 0.17 31.03 -8.65
N ILE A 10 0.65 29.79 -8.56
CA ILE A 10 -0.06 28.71 -7.91
C ILE A 10 -0.19 29.16 -6.44
N ASN A 11 -1.41 29.19 -5.91
CA ASN A 11 -1.60 29.56 -4.52
C ASN A 11 -0.94 28.49 -3.64
N GLU A 12 -0.15 28.89 -2.65
CA GLU A 12 0.51 27.98 -1.68
C GLU A 12 -0.49 27.01 -1.03
N SER A 13 -1.74 27.45 -0.85
CA SER A 13 -2.85 26.61 -0.36
C SER A 13 -3.27 25.52 -1.35
N ASP A 14 -3.24 25.77 -2.66
CA ASP A 14 -3.60 24.80 -3.69
C ASP A 14 -2.55 23.68 -3.79
N GLU A 15 -1.26 24.04 -3.63
CA GLU A 15 -0.16 23.07 -3.60
C GLU A 15 -0.20 22.17 -2.36
N TYR A 16 -0.54 22.73 -1.19
CA TYR A 16 -0.77 21.94 0.03
C TYR A 16 -1.93 20.95 -0.13
N ILE A 17 -3.05 21.41 -0.70
CA ILE A 17 -4.22 20.55 -0.95
C ILE A 17 -3.85 19.44 -1.93
N LEU A 18 -3.14 19.77 -3.02
CA LEU A 18 -2.67 18.81 -4.00
C LEU A 18 -1.76 17.76 -3.36
N SER A 19 -0.83 18.19 -2.51
CA SER A 19 0.06 17.31 -1.75
C SER A 19 -0.72 16.33 -0.87
N CYS A 20 -1.74 16.81 -0.14
CA CYS A 20 -2.63 15.96 0.65
C CYS A 20 -3.38 14.95 -0.23
N LEU A 21 -3.94 15.40 -1.36
CA LEU A 21 -4.69 14.54 -2.28
C LEU A 21 -3.80 13.45 -2.92
N ILE A 22 -2.54 13.76 -3.23
CA ILE A 22 -1.56 12.77 -3.71
C ILE A 22 -1.35 11.68 -2.65
N MET A 23 -1.18 12.05 -1.38
CA MET A 23 -1.01 11.08 -0.30
C MET A 23 -2.25 10.17 -0.13
N VAL A 24 -3.45 10.77 -0.17
CA VAL A 24 -4.72 10.01 -0.12
C VAL A 24 -4.82 9.05 -1.29
N TYR A 25 -4.52 9.51 -2.51
CA TYR A 25 -4.57 8.69 -3.71
C TYR A 25 -3.64 7.48 -3.60
N ILE A 26 -2.39 7.69 -3.19
CA ILE A 26 -1.42 6.60 -3.02
C ILE A 26 -1.91 5.59 -1.98
N ALA A 27 -2.40 6.05 -0.82
CA ALA A 27 -2.91 5.18 0.25
C ALA A 27 -4.05 4.27 -0.23
N VAL A 28 -5.01 4.84 -0.96
CA VAL A 28 -6.18 4.11 -1.50
C VAL A 28 -5.81 3.24 -2.71
N ALA A 29 -4.69 3.51 -3.38
CA ALA A 29 -4.20 2.72 -4.51
C ALA A 29 -3.39 1.48 -4.08
N LEU A 30 -2.87 1.40 -2.84
CA LEU A 30 -2.09 0.24 -2.37
C LEU A 30 -2.79 -1.12 -2.55
N PRO A 31 -4.09 -1.28 -2.27
CA PRO A 31 -4.80 -2.55 -2.48
C PRO A 31 -4.79 -3.04 -3.92
N ARG A 32 -4.51 -2.16 -4.90
CA ARG A 32 -4.38 -2.56 -6.31
C ARG A 32 -3.17 -3.48 -6.53
N LEU A 33 -2.13 -3.36 -5.70
CA LEU A 33 -0.94 -4.19 -5.79
C LEU A 33 -1.24 -5.66 -5.49
N ALA A 34 -2.22 -5.95 -4.62
CA ALA A 34 -2.61 -7.31 -4.26
C ALA A 34 -3.18 -8.13 -5.43
N ARG A 35 -3.60 -7.46 -6.50
CA ARG A 35 -4.12 -8.10 -7.72
C ARG A 35 -3.05 -8.41 -8.76
N LEU A 36 -1.82 -7.94 -8.55
CA LEU A 36 -0.72 -8.18 -9.47
C LEU A 36 -0.01 -9.48 -9.07
N GLU A 37 0.12 -10.42 -10.01
CA GLU A 37 0.92 -11.65 -9.82
C GLU A 37 2.39 -11.36 -9.48
N SER A 38 2.89 -10.19 -9.88
CA SER A 38 4.26 -9.77 -9.60
C SER A 38 4.48 -9.24 -8.17
N THR A 39 3.42 -9.03 -7.39
CA THR A 39 3.51 -8.60 -5.97
C THR A 39 3.79 -9.79 -5.04
N LYS A 40 4.69 -10.68 -5.45
CA LYS A 40 5.19 -11.75 -4.59
C LYS A 40 6.25 -11.19 -3.64
N TYR A 41 6.12 -11.46 -2.35
CA TYR A 41 7.17 -11.15 -1.38
C TYR A 41 8.14 -12.34 -1.25
N ILE A 42 9.44 -12.06 -1.31
CA ILE A 42 10.53 -13.02 -1.29
C ILE A 42 11.25 -12.86 0.05
N VAL A 43 10.99 -13.78 0.99
CA VAL A 43 11.54 -13.73 2.36
C VAL A 43 13.06 -13.71 2.36
N ALA A 44 13.71 -14.48 1.48
CA ALA A 44 15.17 -14.52 1.38
C ALA A 44 15.82 -13.18 1.01
N LEU A 45 15.05 -12.27 0.40
CA LEU A 45 15.51 -10.94 -0.01
C LEU A 45 14.90 -9.81 0.82
N ASP A 46 13.97 -10.12 1.73
CA ASP A 46 13.14 -9.13 2.44
C ASP A 46 12.50 -8.11 1.47
N ALA A 47 12.03 -8.59 0.32
CA ALA A 47 11.66 -7.72 -0.80
C ALA A 47 10.55 -8.31 -1.69
N HIS A 48 9.77 -7.42 -2.32
CA HIS A 48 8.80 -7.80 -3.36
C HIS A 48 9.45 -7.91 -4.74
N ALA A 49 9.02 -8.88 -5.54
CA ALA A 49 9.55 -9.14 -6.88
C ALA A 49 9.35 -7.96 -7.86
N ASN A 50 8.28 -7.18 -7.70
CA ASN A 50 8.01 -5.98 -8.49
C ASN A 50 8.56 -4.67 -7.88
N ASN A 51 9.41 -4.76 -6.86
CA ASN A 51 10.00 -3.62 -6.16
C ASN A 51 9.00 -2.67 -5.47
N CYS A 52 7.77 -3.09 -5.17
CA CYS A 52 6.81 -2.21 -4.51
C CYS A 52 7.23 -1.80 -3.08
N HIS A 53 8.12 -2.54 -2.42
CA HIS A 53 8.79 -2.09 -1.19
C HIS A 53 9.56 -0.76 -1.35
N CYS A 54 10.05 -0.44 -2.55
CA CYS A 54 10.69 0.85 -2.83
C CYS A 54 9.67 2.02 -2.84
N LEU A 55 8.39 1.74 -3.12
CA LEU A 55 7.33 2.74 -3.06
C LEU A 55 7.25 3.33 -1.65
N ILE A 56 7.44 2.52 -0.63
CA ILE A 56 7.42 2.95 0.77
C ILE A 56 8.51 3.98 1.06
N ARG A 57 9.73 3.75 0.56
CA ARG A 57 10.83 4.71 0.68
C ARG A 57 10.49 6.02 -0.02
N ALA A 58 9.90 5.94 -1.21
CA ALA A 58 9.48 7.10 -1.98
C ALA A 58 8.38 7.90 -1.24
N ILE A 59 7.38 7.23 -0.70
CA ILE A 59 6.29 7.83 0.08
C ILE A 59 6.84 8.61 1.27
N ASN A 60 7.75 8.01 2.05
CA ASN A 60 8.34 8.69 3.22
C ASN A 60 9.10 9.97 2.83
N THR A 61 9.86 9.92 1.74
CA THR A 61 10.54 11.09 1.18
C THR A 61 9.55 12.14 0.68
N LEU A 62 8.48 11.74 -0.01
CA LEU A 62 7.45 12.65 -0.52
C LEU A 62 6.74 13.38 0.63
N ILE A 63 6.29 12.67 1.67
CA ILE A 63 5.64 13.31 2.83
C ILE A 63 6.60 14.30 3.48
N THR A 64 7.85 13.88 3.73
CA THR A 64 8.84 14.76 4.36
C THR A 64 9.10 16.01 3.53
N THR A 65 9.18 15.87 2.20
CA THR A 65 9.47 16.98 1.27
C THR A 65 8.26 17.91 1.12
N PHE A 66 7.08 17.36 0.84
CA PHE A 66 5.86 18.14 0.58
C PHE A 66 5.41 18.96 1.80
N PHE A 67 5.61 18.42 3.00
CA PHE A 67 5.14 19.06 4.22
C PHE A 67 6.26 19.70 5.05
N PHE A 68 7.50 19.74 4.53
CA PHE A 68 8.64 20.35 5.22
C PHE A 68 8.38 21.83 5.55
N GLU A 69 7.89 22.58 4.57
CA GLU A 69 7.63 24.03 4.69
C GLU A 69 6.50 24.34 5.67
N HIS A 70 5.60 23.38 5.90
CA HIS A 70 4.45 23.51 6.80
C HIS A 70 4.80 23.17 8.26
N GLY A 71 5.98 22.58 8.52
CA GLY A 71 6.50 22.25 9.86
C GLY A 71 6.35 20.79 10.27
N GLN A 72 7.21 20.36 11.20
CA GLN A 72 7.38 18.94 11.59
C GLN A 72 6.10 18.28 12.13
N ARG A 73 5.27 19.01 12.87
CA ARG A 73 3.99 18.48 13.39
C ARG A 73 3.03 18.11 12.27
N HIS A 74 3.02 18.87 11.17
CA HIS A 74 2.19 18.55 10.01
C HIS A 74 2.66 17.26 9.35
N ILE A 75 3.97 17.03 9.22
CA ILE A 75 4.52 15.77 8.68
C ILE A 75 4.01 14.57 9.49
N GLU A 76 4.11 14.61 10.82
CA GLU A 76 3.62 13.55 11.69
C GLU A 76 2.12 13.30 11.50
N ASP A 77 1.31 14.36 11.49
CA ASP A 77 -0.14 14.24 11.28
C ASP A 77 -0.49 13.68 9.89
N ARG A 78 0.24 14.05 8.83
CA ARG A 78 0.09 13.49 7.48
C ARG A 78 0.52 12.03 7.40
N CYS A 79 1.60 11.64 8.07
CA CYS A 79 2.03 10.23 8.18
C CYS A 79 0.97 9.37 8.86
N LYS A 80 0.38 9.86 9.97
CA LYS A 80 -0.70 9.16 10.69
C LYS A 80 -1.95 9.00 9.83
N GLU A 81 -2.35 10.05 9.14
CA GLU A 81 -3.50 10.02 8.23
C GLU A 81 -3.28 9.04 7.07
N PHE A 82 -2.09 9.08 6.45
CA PHE A 82 -1.71 8.13 5.41
C PHE A 82 -1.77 6.69 5.91
N LEU A 83 -1.19 6.42 7.09
CA LEU A 83 -1.20 5.08 7.68
C LEU A 83 -2.62 4.59 7.96
N ALA A 84 -3.49 5.43 8.51
CA ALA A 84 -4.88 5.09 8.79
C ALA A 84 -5.66 4.78 7.50
N LEU A 85 -5.50 5.61 6.47
CA LEU A 85 -6.15 5.41 5.17
C LEU A 85 -5.65 4.15 4.46
N ALA A 86 -4.34 3.92 4.47
CA ALA A 86 -3.73 2.74 3.87
C ALA A 86 -4.19 1.46 4.59
N SER A 87 -4.16 1.46 5.92
CA SER A 87 -4.63 0.34 6.76
C SER A 87 -6.10 0.02 6.50
N SER A 88 -6.97 1.04 6.50
CA SER A 88 -8.40 0.87 6.19
C SER A 88 -8.64 0.34 4.77
N SER A 89 -7.83 0.77 3.80
CA SER A 89 -7.95 0.33 2.40
C SER A 89 -7.51 -1.13 2.23
N LEU A 90 -6.49 -1.57 2.96
CA LEU A 90 -5.98 -2.94 2.92
C LEU A 90 -6.83 -3.93 3.73
N LEU A 91 -7.38 -3.52 4.87
CA LEU A 91 -8.30 -4.35 5.67
C LEU A 91 -9.57 -4.72 4.88
N ARG A 92 -10.04 -3.82 4.00
CA ARG A 92 -11.18 -4.12 3.10
C ARG A 92 -10.93 -5.32 2.17
N LEU A 93 -9.67 -5.69 1.91
CA LEU A 93 -9.37 -6.90 1.15
C LEU A 93 -9.69 -8.19 1.92
N ILE A 94 -9.74 -8.15 3.26
CA ILE A 94 -10.07 -9.31 4.10
C ILE A 94 -11.54 -9.71 3.88
N ASP A 95 -12.44 -8.73 3.81
CA ASP A 95 -13.87 -8.96 3.64
C ASP A 95 -14.20 -9.49 2.23
N VAL A 96 -13.53 -8.97 1.19
CA VAL A 96 -13.77 -9.37 -0.21
C VAL A 96 -13.45 -10.85 -0.43
N ASP A 97 -12.42 -11.34 0.25
CA ASP A 97 -11.98 -12.73 0.11
C ASP A 97 -12.98 -13.71 0.73
N SER A 98 -13.64 -13.31 1.82
CA SER A 98 -14.67 -14.12 2.50
C SER A 98 -15.88 -14.40 1.58
N GLY A 99 -16.13 -13.55 0.58
CA GLY A 99 -17.18 -13.75 -0.43
C GLY A 99 -16.75 -14.58 -1.65
N GLN A 100 -15.45 -14.71 -1.93
CA GLN A 100 -14.91 -15.45 -3.09
C GLN A 100 -14.33 -16.82 -2.73
N ASN A 101 -13.98 -17.07 -1.46
CA ASN A 101 -13.41 -18.31 -0.96
C ASN A 101 -14.31 -19.57 -1.06
N ASN A 102 -15.53 -19.46 -1.62
CA ASN A 102 -16.33 -20.62 -2.02
C ASN A 102 -15.93 -21.22 -3.39
N LYS A 103 -14.88 -20.71 -4.06
CA LYS A 103 -14.47 -21.20 -5.39
C LYS A 103 -13.04 -21.71 -5.53
N TYR A 104 -12.16 -21.51 -4.56
CA TYR A 104 -10.76 -21.94 -4.66
C TYR A 104 -10.32 -22.85 -3.49
N SER A 105 -11.07 -23.93 -3.31
CA SER A 105 -10.60 -25.15 -2.65
C SER A 105 -11.07 -26.37 -3.45
N SER A 106 -10.74 -26.41 -4.74
CA SER A 106 -10.91 -27.60 -5.57
C SER A 106 -9.61 -27.91 -6.31
N THR A 107 -8.65 -28.45 -5.57
CA THR A 107 -7.71 -29.41 -6.17
C THR A 107 -8.52 -30.66 -6.51
N SER A 108 -8.98 -30.78 -7.76
CA SER A 108 -9.15 -32.06 -8.46
C SER A 108 -9.68 -31.86 -9.88
N ASN A 109 -8.79 -32.04 -10.85
CA ASN A 109 -8.94 -32.82 -12.08
C ASN A 109 -10.20 -32.68 -12.95
N ASN A 110 -9.93 -32.39 -14.24
CA ASN A 110 -10.80 -32.49 -15.41
C ASN A 110 -11.96 -31.49 -15.48
N SER A 111 -11.84 -30.49 -16.36
CA SER A 111 -12.76 -30.30 -17.50
C SER A 111 -12.38 -29.08 -18.33
N THR A 112 -12.03 -29.36 -19.59
CA THR A 112 -12.16 -28.49 -20.75
C THR A 112 -13.46 -27.69 -20.74
N SER A 113 -13.40 -26.36 -20.80
CA SER A 113 -14.38 -25.51 -21.51
C SER A 113 -14.09 -24.00 -21.37
N ASN A 114 -13.57 -23.44 -22.46
CA ASN A 114 -14.07 -22.24 -23.15
C ASN A 114 -14.06 -20.86 -22.45
N ASN A 115 -13.23 -19.98 -23.04
CA ASN A 115 -13.49 -18.57 -23.35
C ASN A 115 -14.33 -17.78 -22.34
N SER A 116 -13.65 -17.19 -21.37
CA SER A 116 -14.06 -15.90 -20.82
C SER A 116 -12.85 -14.97 -20.77
N ASN A 117 -12.87 -13.93 -21.60
CA ASN A 117 -12.01 -12.75 -21.45
C ASN A 117 -12.50 -11.91 -20.26
N GLY A 118 -12.61 -12.54 -19.10
CA GLY A 118 -12.83 -11.87 -17.83
C GLY A 118 -11.46 -11.64 -17.21
N LEU A 119 -11.06 -10.38 -17.07
CA LEU A 119 -9.95 -9.99 -16.22
C LEU A 119 -10.30 -10.42 -14.79
N SER A 120 -9.86 -11.61 -14.37
CA SER A 120 -10.10 -12.15 -13.03
C SER A 120 -9.50 -11.17 -12.04
N ASN A 121 -10.36 -10.38 -11.40
CA ASN A 121 -10.00 -9.45 -10.33
C ASN A 121 -9.77 -10.21 -9.02
N ASP A 122 -9.15 -11.39 -9.11
CA ASP A 122 -8.91 -12.25 -7.98
C ASP A 122 -7.79 -11.61 -7.15
N ILE A 123 -7.96 -11.61 -5.83
CA ILE A 123 -6.96 -11.06 -4.91
C ILE A 123 -5.92 -12.16 -4.70
N ILE A 124 -4.72 -12.00 -5.28
CA ILE A 124 -3.71 -13.07 -5.35
C ILE A 124 -2.69 -12.94 -4.21
N HIS A 125 -2.24 -11.71 -3.93
CA HIS A 125 -1.11 -11.44 -3.03
C HIS A 125 -1.42 -10.34 -2.00
N LYS A 126 -2.57 -10.46 -1.32
CA LYS A 126 -2.95 -9.50 -0.25
C LYS A 126 -1.98 -9.54 0.92
N GLU A 127 -1.50 -10.71 1.32
CA GLU A 127 -0.56 -10.91 2.42
C GLU A 127 0.74 -10.15 2.16
N ALA A 128 1.26 -10.24 0.94
CA ALA A 128 2.48 -9.53 0.55
C ALA A 128 2.27 -8.01 0.59
N THR A 129 1.07 -7.54 0.26
CA THR A 129 0.73 -6.11 0.31
C THR A 129 0.63 -5.60 1.75
N TYR A 130 0.22 -6.44 2.72
CA TYR A 130 0.18 -6.04 4.14
C TYR A 130 1.56 -5.74 4.72
N ILE A 131 2.60 -6.46 4.29
CA ILE A 131 3.99 -6.23 4.70
C ILE A 131 4.45 -4.80 4.38
N LEU A 132 3.89 -4.16 3.35
CA LEU A 132 4.20 -2.77 3.00
C LEU A 132 3.86 -1.78 4.12
N LEU A 133 2.84 -2.05 4.95
CA LEU A 133 2.51 -1.20 6.10
C LEU A 133 3.58 -1.29 7.19
N GLU A 134 4.07 -2.50 7.47
CA GLU A 134 5.16 -2.69 8.42
C GLU A 134 6.45 -2.03 7.92
N GLN A 135 6.76 -2.17 6.63
CA GLN A 135 7.89 -1.48 6.00
C GLN A 135 7.74 0.05 6.09
N PHE A 136 6.52 0.59 5.95
CA PHE A 136 6.28 2.03 6.06
C PHE A 136 6.54 2.55 7.46
N VAL A 137 6.02 1.87 8.48
CA VAL A 137 6.23 2.26 9.87
C VAL A 137 7.70 2.12 10.27
N ASN A 138 8.41 1.10 9.78
CA ASN A 138 9.83 0.92 10.05
C ASN A 138 10.72 2.01 9.41
N GLN A 139 10.28 2.61 8.30
CA GLN A 139 11.05 3.64 7.60
C GLN A 139 10.68 5.06 8.01
N CYS A 140 9.47 5.27 8.52
CA CYS A 140 8.98 6.59 8.89
C CYS A 140 9.32 6.93 10.34
N PRO A 141 10.17 7.95 10.61
CA PRO A 141 10.58 8.28 11.98
C PRO A 141 9.45 8.87 12.84
N TYR A 142 8.33 9.27 12.21
CA TYR A 142 7.17 9.87 12.88
C TYR A 142 6.11 8.84 13.28
N LEU A 143 6.31 7.55 12.95
CA LEU A 143 5.36 6.49 13.22
C LEU A 143 5.96 5.46 14.17
N THR A 144 5.09 4.82 14.95
CA THR A 144 5.47 3.76 15.89
C THR A 144 4.69 2.49 15.60
N ARG A 145 5.26 1.36 16.01
CA ARG A 145 4.60 0.06 15.91
C ARG A 145 3.32 -0.01 16.76
N ASP A 146 3.30 0.71 17.88
CA ASP A 146 2.09 0.84 18.72
C ASP A 146 0.97 1.54 17.96
N LEU A 147 1.29 2.58 17.18
CA LEU A 147 0.31 3.24 16.32
C LEU A 147 -0.18 2.31 15.21
N LEU A 148 0.70 1.52 14.60
CA LEU A 148 0.31 0.51 13.62
C LEU A 148 -0.73 -0.46 14.20
N GLU A 149 -0.51 -0.93 15.42
CA GLU A 149 -1.44 -1.85 16.10
C GLU A 149 -2.85 -1.25 16.26
N THR A 150 -2.95 0.06 16.44
CA THR A 150 -4.27 0.73 16.56
C THR A 150 -5.09 0.73 15.27
N CYS A 151 -4.44 0.67 14.10
CA CYS A 151 -5.12 0.74 12.80
C CYS A 151 -5.02 -0.55 11.98
N PHE A 152 -4.09 -1.44 12.30
CA PHE A 152 -3.86 -2.70 11.61
C PHE A 152 -3.33 -3.77 12.60
N PRO A 153 -4.14 -4.79 12.95
CA PRO A 153 -3.75 -5.76 13.98
C PRO A 153 -2.49 -6.56 13.63
N SER A 154 -1.54 -6.68 14.57
CA SER A 154 -0.30 -7.46 14.39
C SER A 154 -0.55 -8.94 14.11
N SER A 155 -1.70 -9.49 14.54
CA SER A 155 -2.09 -10.87 14.23
C SER A 155 -2.26 -11.09 12.72
N VAL A 156 -2.80 -10.11 12.00
CA VAL A 156 -2.98 -10.16 10.54
C VAL A 156 -1.62 -10.13 9.85
N LEU A 157 -0.72 -9.23 10.27
CA LEU A 157 0.65 -9.15 9.72
C LEU A 157 1.43 -10.44 9.97
N ARG A 158 1.39 -10.97 11.20
CA ARG A 158 2.09 -12.21 11.54
C ARG A 158 1.55 -13.39 10.74
N ASN A 159 0.24 -13.49 10.56
CA ASN A 159 -0.36 -14.53 9.74
C ASN A 159 0.04 -14.40 8.26
N ALA A 160 0.03 -13.17 7.72
CA ALA A 160 0.48 -12.89 6.36
C ALA A 160 1.93 -13.33 6.14
N PHE A 161 2.83 -12.96 7.05
CA PHE A 161 4.23 -13.37 6.98
C PHE A 161 4.38 -14.89 7.08
N PHE A 162 3.65 -15.55 7.99
CA PHE A 162 3.65 -17.01 8.12
C PHE A 162 3.25 -17.70 6.81
N ILE A 163 2.12 -17.31 6.21
CA ILE A 163 1.63 -17.85 4.92
C ILE A 163 2.68 -17.69 3.82
N ILE A 164 3.31 -16.52 3.74
CA ILE A 164 4.33 -16.27 2.71
C ILE A 164 5.58 -17.13 2.95
N SER A 165 6.00 -17.28 4.21
CA SER A 165 7.15 -18.09 4.56
C SER A 165 6.91 -19.59 4.36
N SER A 166 5.68 -20.08 4.56
CA SER A 166 5.34 -21.50 4.35
C SER A 166 5.25 -21.87 2.86
N ASN A 167 4.96 -20.91 1.98
CA ASN A 167 4.92 -21.13 0.52
C ASN A 167 6.31 -21.23 -0.15
N ILE A 168 7.38 -21.38 0.64
CA ILE A 168 8.76 -21.54 0.18
C ILE A 168 9.16 -23.03 0.09
N GLU A 169 8.36 -23.94 0.65
CA GLU A 169 8.47 -25.40 0.45
C GLU A 169 7.69 -25.88 -0.78
#